data_AF-A0A371JQW2-F1
#
_entry.id   AF-A0A371JQW2-F1
#
_cell.length_a   1.000
_cell.length_b   1.000
_cell.length_c   1.000
_cell.angle_alpha   90.00
_cell.angle_beta   90.00
_cell.angle_gamma   90.00
#
_symmetry.space_group_name_H-M   'P 1'
#
loop_
_entity.id
_entity.type
_entity.pdbx_description
1 polymer ?
#
loop_
_entity_poly.entity_id
_entity_poly.type
_entity_poly.pdbx_seq_one_letter_code
_entity_poly.pdbx_strand_id
1 'polypeptide(L)'
;MCNNITQYSNFMYILKQLRRKKNISQTDLAKEIGVSLRTIQLYEKKNANIPIKNLTKIADYFEMTIAELYLYEVNDFEESYIRKQPFAKHGSIFYPLQHGKYLIMTPLVLTEHYTEYIRNIDLTNKKIPFKTGFVIDSLEEAPCMAFEVSGDSMNDQTIKAIPNKTIVLGIGLEKDQFSNTSMELLNKPYVLVCKDRIICKQISGYDDQKKSVRCHNLNKSPEYQDFDLPLDEILQVFKVLKKQL
;
A
#
# COMPACT_ATOMS: atom_id res chain seq x y z
N MET A 1 4.80 -36.07 37.20
CA MET A 1 5.96 -35.97 36.29
C MET A 1 5.48 -35.32 35.01
N CYS A 2 6.05 -34.18 34.64
CA CYS A 2 5.49 -33.27 33.65
C CYS A 2 5.37 -33.89 32.25
N ASN A 3 4.16 -33.82 31.72
CA ASN A 3 3.82 -34.08 30.32
C ASN A 3 4.47 -33.00 29.43
N ASN A 4 5.53 -33.36 28.70
CA ASN A 4 5.98 -32.57 27.55
C ASN A 4 5.40 -33.19 26.29
N ILE A 5 4.09 -33.01 26.11
CA ILE A 5 3.44 -33.11 24.81
C ILE A 5 3.81 -31.83 24.09
N THR A 6 4.94 -31.82 23.38
CA THR A 6 5.24 -30.71 22.46
C THR A 6 4.43 -30.95 21.20
N GLN A 7 3.36 -30.18 21.12
CA GLN A 7 2.42 -30.03 20.02
C GLN A 7 3.15 -29.56 18.74
N TYR A 8 3.78 -30.47 18.01
CA TYR A 8 4.32 -30.24 16.66
C TYR A 8 3.72 -31.27 15.67
N SER A 9 2.40 -31.52 15.76
CA SER A 9 1.71 -32.54 14.95
C SER A 9 1.16 -32.03 13.61
N ASN A 10 1.72 -30.96 13.09
CA ASN A 10 1.71 -30.71 11.67
C ASN A 10 3.09 -30.16 11.38
N PHE A 11 3.69 -30.51 10.24
CA PHE A 11 4.76 -29.77 9.56
C PHE A 11 5.85 -30.70 9.01
N MET A 12 5.80 -30.96 7.70
CA MET A 12 6.99 -31.18 6.86
C MET A 12 6.60 -31.29 5.38
N TYR A 13 6.35 -30.15 4.75
CA TYR A 13 6.30 -30.02 3.28
C TYR A 13 7.65 -29.60 2.68
N ILE A 14 8.60 -29.18 3.53
CA ILE A 14 9.84 -28.47 3.18
C ILE A 14 10.91 -29.39 2.54
N LEU A 15 11.04 -30.65 2.99
CA LEU A 15 12.10 -31.55 2.51
C LEU A 15 12.01 -31.82 1.00
N LYS A 16 10.79 -32.00 0.49
CA LYS A 16 10.54 -32.25 -0.93
C LYS A 16 10.94 -31.05 -1.79
N GLN A 17 10.74 -29.84 -1.29
CA GLN A 17 11.07 -28.60 -2.01
C GLN A 17 12.57 -28.35 -2.04
N LEU A 18 13.24 -28.48 -0.88
CA LEU A 18 14.70 -28.37 -0.78
C LEU A 18 15.38 -29.36 -1.74
N ARG A 19 14.88 -30.60 -1.78
CA ARG A 19 15.36 -31.63 -2.70
C ARG A 19 15.18 -31.23 -4.18
N ARG A 20 14.00 -30.73 -4.55
CA ARG A 20 13.71 -30.29 -5.93
C ARG A 20 14.57 -29.10 -6.34
N LYS A 21 14.78 -28.13 -5.45
CA LYS A 21 15.64 -26.95 -5.71
C LYS A 21 17.10 -27.34 -5.96
N LYS A 22 17.59 -28.39 -5.30
CA LYS A 22 18.92 -28.97 -5.52
C LYS A 22 18.98 -29.93 -6.73
N ASN A 23 17.86 -30.13 -7.45
CA ASN A 23 17.72 -31.00 -8.62
C ASN A 23 18.13 -32.48 -8.39
N ILE A 24 17.85 -33.04 -7.21
CA ILE A 24 18.19 -34.43 -6.88
C ILE A 24 16.94 -35.32 -6.72
N SER A 25 17.07 -36.62 -6.97
CA SER A 25 15.97 -37.57 -6.77
C SER A 25 15.78 -37.96 -5.30
N GLN A 26 14.62 -38.53 -4.94
CA GLN A 26 14.40 -39.06 -3.58
C GLN A 26 15.42 -40.14 -3.22
N THR A 27 15.86 -40.91 -4.22
CA THR A 27 16.88 -41.95 -4.06
C THR A 27 18.25 -41.35 -3.76
N ASP A 28 18.59 -40.25 -4.42
CA ASP A 28 19.87 -39.56 -4.18
C ASP A 28 19.88 -38.95 -2.77
N LEU A 29 18.81 -38.26 -2.39
CA LEU A 29 18.69 -37.74 -1.01
C LEU A 29 18.73 -38.87 0.02
N ALA A 30 18.10 -40.01 -0.25
CA ALA A 30 18.15 -41.16 0.66
C ALA A 30 19.57 -41.66 0.89
N LYS A 31 20.40 -41.71 -0.17
CA LYS A 31 21.82 -42.08 -0.09
C LYS A 31 22.60 -41.07 0.75
N GLU A 32 22.43 -39.77 0.48
CA GLU A 32 23.15 -38.69 1.19
C GLU A 32 22.81 -38.64 2.69
N ILE A 33 21.53 -38.79 3.04
CA ILE A 33 21.08 -38.81 4.45
C ILE A 33 21.40 -40.17 5.12
N GLY A 34 21.64 -41.22 4.33
CA GLY A 34 21.91 -42.58 4.82
C GLY A 34 20.65 -43.24 5.39
N VAL A 35 19.53 -43.15 4.67
CA VAL A 35 18.24 -43.79 5.01
C VAL A 35 17.66 -44.49 3.78
N SER A 36 16.59 -45.26 3.95
CA SER A 36 15.94 -45.93 2.80
C SER A 36 15.14 -44.92 1.95
N LEU A 37 14.95 -45.23 0.66
CA LEU A 37 14.04 -44.47 -0.21
C LEU A 37 12.64 -44.33 0.41
N ARG A 38 12.14 -45.41 1.02
CA ARG A 38 10.84 -45.44 1.71
C ARG A 38 10.79 -44.47 2.89
N THR A 39 11.91 -44.26 3.56
CA THR A 39 12.05 -43.30 4.66
C THR A 39 11.95 -41.87 4.16
N ILE A 40 12.65 -41.52 3.07
CA ILE A 40 12.50 -40.19 2.45
C ILE A 40 11.08 -39.95 1.95
N GLN A 41 10.46 -40.95 1.33
CA GLN A 41 9.05 -40.86 0.90
C GLN A 41 8.09 -40.64 2.08
N LEU A 42 8.37 -41.23 3.24
CA LEU A 42 7.61 -41.00 4.46
C LEU A 42 7.84 -39.57 4.97
N TYR A 43 9.08 -39.09 4.97
CA TYR A 43 9.48 -37.75 5.42
C TYR A 43 8.91 -36.62 4.55
N GLU A 44 8.68 -36.86 3.27
CA GLU A 44 8.04 -35.91 2.36
C GLU A 44 6.50 -35.88 2.44
N LYS A 45 5.88 -36.69 3.30
CA LYS A 45 4.43 -36.65 3.54
C LYS A 45 4.09 -35.61 4.61
N LYS A 46 2.86 -35.08 4.54
CA LYS A 46 2.32 -34.20 5.58
C LYS A 46 2.39 -34.91 6.95
N ASN A 47 2.84 -34.17 7.96
CA ASN A 47 2.88 -34.58 9.38
C ASN A 47 3.81 -35.75 9.69
N ALA A 48 4.86 -35.92 8.87
CA ALA A 48 5.88 -36.91 9.14
C ALA A 48 6.65 -36.57 10.43
N ASN A 49 6.65 -37.49 11.39
CA ASN A 49 7.53 -37.37 12.55
C ASN A 49 8.94 -37.83 12.18
N ILE A 50 9.88 -36.90 12.09
CA ILE A 50 11.28 -37.18 11.78
C ILE A 50 12.10 -37.25 13.07
N PRO A 51 12.80 -38.36 13.33
CA PRO A 51 13.73 -38.44 14.44
C PRO A 51 14.81 -37.36 14.35
N ILE A 52 15.11 -36.71 15.47
CA ILE A 52 16.07 -35.59 15.55
C ILE A 52 17.41 -35.90 14.85
N LYS A 53 17.92 -37.14 15.00
CA LYS A 53 19.14 -37.61 14.35
C LYS A 53 19.11 -37.45 12.83
N ASN A 54 17.99 -37.75 12.19
CA ASN A 54 17.84 -37.62 10.73
C ASN A 54 17.53 -36.18 10.34
N LEU A 55 16.87 -35.43 11.21
CA LEU A 55 16.64 -33.99 11.01
C LEU A 55 17.97 -33.22 10.99
N THR A 56 18.91 -33.54 11.88
CA THR A 56 20.27 -32.96 11.89
C THR A 56 20.98 -33.21 10.57
N LYS A 57 20.98 -34.47 10.08
CA LYS A 57 21.60 -34.81 8.80
C LYS A 57 20.99 -34.07 7.61
N ILE A 58 19.67 -33.89 7.62
CA ILE A 58 18.96 -33.11 6.61
C ILE A 58 19.42 -31.65 6.68
N ALA A 59 19.51 -31.08 7.88
CA ALA A 59 19.94 -29.71 8.11
C ALA A 59 21.36 -29.49 7.58
N ASP A 60 22.28 -30.38 7.95
CA ASP A 60 23.68 -30.36 7.51
C ASP A 60 23.78 -30.45 5.97
N TYR A 61 23.02 -31.35 5.35
CA TYR A 61 23.04 -31.54 3.89
C TYR A 61 22.56 -30.31 3.09
N PHE A 62 21.65 -29.54 3.68
CA PHE A 62 21.11 -28.31 3.07
C PHE A 62 21.80 -27.04 3.58
N GLU A 63 22.84 -27.16 4.41
CA GLU A 63 23.56 -26.03 5.03
C GLU A 63 22.61 -25.10 5.81
N MET A 64 21.69 -25.71 6.56
CA MET A 64 20.69 -25.02 7.35
C MET A 64 20.78 -25.46 8.81
N THR A 65 20.30 -24.62 9.71
CA THR A 65 19.99 -25.01 11.08
C THR A 65 18.67 -25.78 11.14
N ILE A 66 18.50 -26.60 12.18
CA ILE A 66 17.23 -27.29 12.45
C ILE A 66 16.09 -26.27 12.61
N ALA A 67 16.36 -25.11 13.23
CA ALA A 67 15.37 -24.04 13.37
C ALA A 67 14.94 -23.47 12.01
N GLU A 68 15.86 -23.28 11.06
CA GLU A 68 15.53 -22.82 9.70
C GLU A 68 14.70 -23.86 8.94
N LEU A 69 14.97 -25.16 9.12
CA LEU A 69 14.11 -26.22 8.57
C LEU A 69 12.66 -26.15 9.07
N TYR A 70 12.43 -25.62 10.27
CA TYR A 70 11.09 -25.38 10.83
C TYR A 70 10.50 -24.02 10.45
N LEU A 71 11.32 -23.01 10.18
CA LEU A 71 10.87 -21.63 9.88
C LEU A 71 10.39 -21.44 8.43
N TYR A 72 10.79 -22.31 7.51
CA TYR A 72 10.40 -22.21 6.09
C TYR A 72 8.89 -22.41 5.83
N GLU A 73 8.07 -22.73 6.84
CA GLU A 73 6.60 -22.80 6.74
C GLU A 73 5.90 -21.44 6.69
N VAL A 74 6.60 -20.33 6.96
CA VAL A 74 6.01 -19.00 6.76
C VAL A 74 6.14 -18.52 5.32
N ASN A 75 7.00 -19.15 4.51
CA ASN A 75 7.22 -18.76 3.12
C ASN A 75 6.39 -19.56 2.12
N ASP A 76 5.85 -20.75 2.46
CA ASP A 76 5.04 -21.58 1.56
C ASP A 76 3.51 -21.41 1.73
N PHE A 77 3.08 -20.37 2.45
CA PHE A 77 1.84 -19.64 2.09
C PHE A 77 2.01 -18.87 0.75
N GLU A 78 2.93 -19.31 -0.12
CA GLU A 78 2.84 -19.14 -1.57
C GLU A 78 1.66 -19.93 -2.16
N GLU A 79 0.47 -19.93 -1.55
CA GLU A 79 -0.75 -19.97 -2.35
C GLU A 79 -0.85 -18.61 -3.04
N SER A 80 -0.27 -18.56 -4.25
CA SER A 80 -0.34 -17.42 -5.16
C SER A 80 0.44 -16.18 -4.71
N TYR A 81 1.78 -16.26 -4.69
CA TYR A 81 2.55 -15.13 -5.21
C TYR A 81 2.28 -15.04 -6.71
N ILE A 82 1.07 -14.62 -7.08
CA ILE A 82 0.99 -13.66 -8.16
C ILE A 82 1.89 -12.54 -7.63
N ARG A 83 3.16 -12.50 -8.07
CA ARG A 83 3.84 -11.21 -8.22
C ARG A 83 2.85 -10.45 -9.09
N LYS A 84 1.90 -9.76 -8.46
CA LYS A 84 0.86 -9.04 -9.16
C LYS A 84 1.68 -8.13 -10.08
N GLN A 85 1.61 -8.41 -11.38
CA GLN A 85 2.42 -7.67 -12.32
C GLN A 85 2.04 -6.19 -12.16
N PRO A 86 2.97 -5.27 -12.42
CA PRO A 86 2.61 -3.86 -12.41
C PRO A 86 1.38 -3.66 -13.29
N PHE A 87 0.35 -3.03 -12.74
CA PHE A 87 -0.93 -2.87 -13.43
C PHE A 87 -1.31 -1.40 -13.47
N ALA A 88 -1.95 -1.00 -14.57
CA ALA A 88 -2.45 0.35 -14.74
C ALA A 88 -3.91 0.42 -14.27
N LYS A 89 -4.25 1.46 -13.52
CA LYS A 89 -5.62 1.76 -13.10
C LYS A 89 -5.78 3.28 -12.96
N HIS A 90 -6.83 3.85 -13.55
CA HIS A 90 -7.13 5.30 -13.54
C HIS A 90 -5.91 6.20 -13.85
N GLY A 91 -5.14 5.85 -14.88
CA GLY A 91 -3.95 6.63 -15.29
C GLY A 91 -2.72 6.49 -14.38
N SER A 92 -2.84 5.78 -13.25
CA SER A 92 -1.74 5.44 -12.34
C SER A 92 -1.24 4.01 -12.61
N ILE A 93 0.04 3.76 -12.30
CA ILE A 93 0.65 2.42 -12.38
C ILE A 93 0.96 1.96 -10.97
N PHE A 94 0.52 0.75 -10.62
CA PHE A 94 0.70 0.16 -9.31
C PHE A 94 1.73 -0.97 -9.39
N TYR A 95 2.76 -0.90 -8.56
CA TYR A 95 3.81 -1.89 -8.41
C TYR A 95 3.62 -2.60 -7.07
N PRO A 96 3.14 -3.85 -7.07
CA PRO A 96 2.93 -4.61 -5.85
C PRO A 96 4.27 -4.92 -5.17
N LEU A 97 4.34 -4.67 -3.87
CA LEU A 97 5.50 -4.88 -3.01
C LEU A 97 5.22 -6.03 -2.02
N GLN A 98 6.24 -6.42 -1.25
CA GLN A 98 6.07 -7.41 -0.18
C GLN A 98 5.16 -6.88 0.94
N HIS A 99 4.55 -7.80 1.69
CA HIS A 99 3.69 -7.51 2.84
C HIS A 99 2.47 -6.61 2.53
N GLY A 100 1.85 -6.79 1.35
CA GLY A 100 0.59 -6.13 1.00
C GLY A 100 0.72 -4.66 0.61
N LYS A 101 1.93 -4.12 0.49
CA LYS A 101 2.16 -2.72 0.08
C LYS A 101 2.19 -2.57 -1.44
N TYR A 102 2.03 -1.34 -1.91
CA TYR A 102 2.11 -0.99 -3.32
C TYR A 102 2.93 0.30 -3.47
N LEU A 103 3.80 0.37 -4.47
CA LEU A 103 4.32 1.64 -5.00
C LEU A 103 3.36 2.10 -6.11
N ILE A 104 2.66 3.21 -5.89
CA ILE A 104 1.83 3.85 -6.91
C ILE A 104 2.62 4.95 -7.61
N MET A 105 2.74 4.87 -8.94
CA MET A 105 3.21 5.94 -9.81
C MET A 105 2.01 6.67 -10.41
N THR A 106 1.74 7.87 -9.92
CA THR A 106 0.57 8.68 -10.26
C THR A 106 0.98 9.97 -10.97
N PRO A 107 0.12 10.58 -11.82
CA PRO A 107 0.43 11.89 -12.38
C PRO A 107 0.57 12.96 -11.29
N LEU A 108 1.44 13.94 -11.54
CA LEU A 108 1.74 15.04 -10.62
C LEU A 108 1.44 16.37 -11.29
N VAL A 109 0.68 17.22 -10.61
CA VAL A 109 0.45 18.61 -11.02
C VAL A 109 1.30 19.52 -10.14
N LEU A 110 2.32 20.14 -10.75
CA LEU A 110 3.17 21.15 -10.11
C LEU A 110 2.46 22.50 -10.08
N THR A 111 2.84 23.36 -9.13
CA THR A 111 2.16 24.66 -8.91
C THR A 111 2.18 25.57 -10.15
N GLU A 112 3.27 25.57 -10.90
CA GLU A 112 3.43 26.31 -12.16
C GLU A 112 2.51 25.82 -13.29
N HIS A 113 1.96 24.62 -13.18
CA HIS A 113 1.07 24.01 -14.18
C HIS A 113 -0.42 24.02 -13.77
N TYR A 114 -0.78 24.63 -12.63
CA TYR A 114 -2.17 24.66 -12.14
C TYR A 114 -3.15 25.25 -13.17
N THR A 115 -2.83 26.41 -13.74
CA THR A 115 -3.71 27.06 -14.73
C THR A 115 -3.91 26.20 -15.96
N GLU A 116 -2.84 25.54 -16.42
CA GLU A 116 -2.93 24.62 -17.56
C GLU A 116 -3.78 23.39 -17.22
N TYR A 117 -3.62 22.83 -16.02
CA TYR A 117 -4.41 21.69 -15.57
C TYR A 117 -5.91 22.01 -15.53
N ILE A 118 -6.29 23.13 -14.88
CA ILE A 118 -7.69 23.57 -14.77
C ILE A 118 -8.32 23.77 -16.16
N ARG A 119 -7.62 24.44 -17.07
CA ARG A 119 -8.12 24.70 -18.43
C ARG A 119 -8.37 23.43 -19.25
N ASN A 120 -7.63 22.37 -18.97
CA ASN A 120 -7.66 21.13 -19.73
C ASN A 120 -8.42 20.00 -19.02
N ILE A 121 -9.14 20.29 -17.95
CA ILE A 121 -9.77 19.27 -17.10
C ILE A 121 -10.79 18.41 -17.86
N ASP A 122 -11.50 19.00 -18.82
CA ASP A 122 -12.51 18.34 -19.67
C ASP A 122 -11.90 17.72 -20.94
N LEU A 123 -10.61 17.95 -21.20
CA LEU A 123 -9.93 17.42 -22.38
C LEU A 123 -9.41 16.01 -22.07
N THR A 124 -10.21 15.02 -22.46
CA THR A 124 -10.05 13.59 -22.18
C THR A 124 -8.70 12.94 -22.56
N ASN A 125 -7.81 13.65 -23.26
CA ASN A 125 -6.62 13.07 -23.88
C ASN A 125 -5.28 13.79 -23.60
N LYS A 126 -5.22 14.78 -22.70
CA LYS A 126 -3.94 15.48 -22.44
C LYS A 126 -3.09 14.74 -21.37
N LYS A 127 -1.89 14.36 -21.76
CA LYS A 127 -0.93 13.66 -20.91
C LYS A 127 -0.30 14.63 -19.92
N ILE A 128 -0.55 14.43 -18.63
CA ILE A 128 0.18 15.14 -17.56
C ILE A 128 1.65 14.68 -17.63
N PRO A 129 2.62 15.60 -17.80
CA PRO A 129 4.00 15.23 -18.10
C PRO A 129 4.73 14.65 -16.90
N PHE A 130 4.39 15.11 -15.70
CA PHE A 130 5.05 14.69 -14.46
C PHE A 130 4.33 13.53 -13.81
N LYS A 131 5.11 12.66 -13.17
CA LYS A 131 4.63 11.58 -12.32
C LYS A 131 5.46 11.53 -11.05
N THR A 132 4.88 11.01 -9.99
CA THR A 132 5.57 10.76 -8.72
C THR A 132 5.12 9.44 -8.10
N GLY A 133 5.95 8.91 -7.20
CA GLY A 133 5.78 7.61 -6.55
C GLY A 133 5.42 7.74 -5.08
N PHE A 134 4.43 6.98 -4.62
CA PHE A 134 4.10 6.83 -3.20
C PHE A 134 4.02 5.35 -2.81
N VAL A 135 4.46 4.99 -1.60
CA VAL A 135 4.19 3.66 -1.04
C VAL A 135 2.89 3.71 -0.25
N ILE A 136 1.92 2.86 -0.56
CA ILE A 136 0.60 2.76 0.09
C ILE A 136 0.35 1.33 0.58
N ASP A 137 -0.51 1.19 1.59
CA ASP A 137 -0.77 -0.08 2.27
C ASP A 137 -2.02 -0.81 1.75
N SER A 138 -2.88 -0.11 0.97
CA SER A 138 -4.08 -0.65 0.34
C SER A 138 -4.31 -0.01 -1.02
N LEU A 139 -5.00 -0.72 -1.92
CA LEU A 139 -5.44 -0.17 -3.19
C LEU A 139 -6.76 0.57 -2.99
N GLU A 140 -6.83 1.76 -3.57
CA GLU A 140 -8.05 2.55 -3.59
C GLU A 140 -8.84 2.24 -4.87
N GLU A 141 -10.17 2.29 -4.77
CA GLU A 141 -11.03 2.10 -5.94
C GLU A 141 -11.09 3.34 -6.82
N ALA A 142 -10.92 4.52 -6.22
CA ALA A 142 -11.01 5.79 -6.90
C ALA A 142 -9.70 6.24 -7.56
N PRO A 143 -9.75 7.19 -8.52
CA PRO A 143 -8.57 7.77 -9.15
C PRO A 143 -7.63 8.43 -8.13
N CYS A 144 -6.33 8.16 -8.25
CA CYS A 144 -5.31 8.85 -7.48
C CYS A 144 -4.60 9.91 -8.33
N MET A 145 -4.26 11.04 -7.72
CA MET A 145 -3.53 12.13 -8.35
C MET A 145 -2.62 12.80 -7.31
N ALA A 146 -1.43 13.23 -7.72
CA ALA A 146 -0.54 14.00 -6.88
C ALA A 146 -0.55 15.49 -7.22
N PHE A 147 -0.38 16.33 -6.20
CA PHE A 147 -0.31 17.77 -6.33
C PHE A 147 0.84 18.32 -5.48
N GLU A 148 1.64 19.21 -6.04
CA GLU A 148 2.53 20.07 -5.25
C GLU A 148 1.68 21.17 -4.62
N VAL A 149 1.74 21.36 -3.30
CA VAL A 149 0.92 22.34 -2.57
C VAL A 149 1.52 23.75 -2.68
N SER A 150 0.66 24.74 -2.91
CA SER A 150 1.03 26.17 -2.92
C SER A 150 0.64 26.86 -1.62
N GLY A 151 1.60 27.54 -0.99
CA GLY A 151 1.42 28.36 0.20
C GLY A 151 1.35 27.59 1.52
N ASP A 152 1.38 28.32 2.64
CA ASP A 152 1.53 27.77 3.99
C ASP A 152 0.24 27.76 4.81
N SER A 153 -0.91 27.88 4.17
CA SER A 153 -2.22 27.87 4.85
C SER A 153 -2.50 26.60 5.67
N MET A 154 -1.85 25.50 5.33
CA MET A 154 -1.97 24.21 6.02
C MET A 154 -0.74 23.90 6.87
N ASN A 155 0.13 24.88 7.11
CA ASN A 155 1.35 24.73 7.89
C ASN A 155 1.18 25.30 9.30
N ASP A 156 0.85 24.44 10.26
CA ASP A 156 0.75 24.77 11.69
C ASP A 156 2.00 24.30 12.47
N GLN A 157 3.08 23.92 11.78
CA GLN A 157 4.31 23.36 12.35
C GLN A 157 4.13 22.02 13.08
N THR A 158 2.95 21.39 13.00
CA THR A 158 2.72 20.07 13.59
C THR A 158 3.10 18.95 12.63
N ILE A 159 3.10 17.71 13.11
CA ILE A 159 3.25 16.53 12.25
C ILE A 159 2.14 16.42 11.18
N LYS A 160 0.99 17.08 11.37
CA LYS A 160 -0.11 17.10 10.41
C LYS A 160 0.04 18.19 9.35
N ALA A 161 0.90 19.18 9.58
CA ALA A 161 1.15 20.31 8.69
C ALA A 161 1.43 19.89 7.24
N ILE A 162 0.90 20.64 6.28
CA ILE A 162 1.21 20.51 4.86
C ILE A 162 1.81 21.85 4.42
N PRO A 163 3.14 22.04 4.58
CA PRO A 163 3.86 23.23 4.15
C PRO A 163 3.78 23.49 2.64
N ASN A 164 4.12 24.72 2.26
CA ASN A 164 4.36 25.08 0.87
C ASN A 164 5.35 24.09 0.21
N LYS A 165 5.13 23.77 -1.07
CA LYS A 165 5.90 22.82 -1.89
C LYS A 165 5.83 21.35 -1.47
N THR A 166 5.05 21.00 -0.45
CA THR A 166 4.76 19.60 -0.12
C THR A 166 4.06 18.90 -1.28
N ILE A 167 4.49 17.70 -1.66
CA ILE A 167 3.78 16.88 -2.64
C ILE A 167 2.80 15.97 -1.91
N VAL A 168 1.50 16.10 -2.21
CA VAL A 168 0.43 15.29 -1.61
C VAL A 168 -0.13 14.28 -2.61
N LEU A 169 -0.41 13.08 -2.14
CA LEU A 169 -1.20 12.07 -2.86
C LEU A 169 -2.67 12.22 -2.45
N GLY A 170 -3.53 12.51 -3.42
CA GLY A 170 -4.97 12.61 -3.23
C GLY A 170 -5.72 11.44 -3.87
N ILE A 171 -6.81 11.02 -3.22
CA ILE A 171 -7.79 10.06 -3.76
C ILE A 171 -9.04 10.84 -4.17
N GLY A 172 -9.48 10.66 -5.41
CA GLY A 172 -10.66 11.33 -5.96
C GLY A 172 -11.94 10.98 -5.19
N LEU A 173 -12.80 11.97 -5.00
CA LEU A 173 -14.11 11.80 -4.39
C LEU A 173 -15.18 12.52 -5.18
N GLU A 174 -16.38 11.92 -5.22
CA GLU A 174 -17.57 12.56 -5.76
C GLU A 174 -18.05 13.65 -4.81
N LYS A 175 -18.43 14.82 -5.36
CA LYS A 175 -18.86 15.98 -4.57
C LYS A 175 -20.09 15.69 -3.72
N ASP A 176 -20.98 14.82 -4.21
CA ASP A 176 -22.20 14.43 -3.52
C ASP A 176 -21.94 13.67 -2.22
N GLN A 177 -20.74 13.13 -2.00
CA GLN A 177 -20.37 12.49 -0.74
C GLN A 177 -20.35 13.49 0.43
N PHE A 178 -20.15 14.78 0.18
CA PHE A 178 -20.31 15.80 1.21
C PHE A 178 -21.77 16.04 1.59
N SER A 179 -22.73 15.82 0.68
CA SER A 179 -24.15 15.94 1.05
C SER A 179 -24.59 14.86 2.06
N ASN A 180 -23.98 13.68 1.99
CA ASN A 180 -24.22 12.56 2.91
C ASN A 180 -23.17 12.51 4.03
N THR A 181 -22.65 13.67 4.47
CA THR A 181 -21.46 13.79 5.33
C THR A 181 -21.48 12.78 6.48
N SER A 182 -20.63 11.75 6.38
CA SER A 182 -20.21 10.96 7.53
C SER A 182 -19.13 11.73 8.30
N MET A 183 -19.01 11.49 9.61
CA MET A 183 -17.91 12.06 10.42
C MET A 183 -16.51 11.76 9.85
N GLU A 184 -16.38 10.76 8.99
CA GLU A 184 -15.10 10.34 8.40
C GLU A 184 -14.53 11.34 7.38
N LEU A 185 -15.39 12.13 6.73
CA LEU A 185 -14.98 13.12 5.74
C LEU A 185 -14.53 14.45 6.38
N LEU A 186 -14.96 14.72 7.61
CA LEU A 186 -14.62 15.97 8.30
C LEU A 186 -13.21 15.92 8.90
N ASN A 187 -12.64 17.10 9.08
CA ASN A 187 -11.33 17.31 9.69
C ASN A 187 -10.18 16.58 8.97
N LYS A 188 -10.36 16.26 7.68
CA LYS A 188 -9.32 15.72 6.80
C LYS A 188 -8.84 16.79 5.80
N PRO A 189 -7.57 16.74 5.37
CA PRO A 189 -7.08 17.60 4.31
C PRO A 189 -7.55 17.12 2.93
N TYR A 190 -7.88 18.06 2.07
CA TYR A 190 -8.32 17.86 0.70
C TYR A 190 -7.58 18.82 -0.22
N VAL A 191 -7.28 18.34 -1.43
CA VAL A 191 -6.99 19.20 -2.58
C VAL A 191 -8.30 19.45 -3.31
N LEU A 192 -8.62 20.73 -3.49
CA LEU A 192 -9.82 21.20 -4.19
C LEU A 192 -9.36 21.90 -5.47
N VAL A 193 -9.74 21.33 -6.61
CA VAL A 193 -9.52 21.93 -7.92
C VAL A 193 -10.73 22.78 -8.22
N CYS A 194 -10.60 24.09 -8.10
CA CYS A 194 -11.65 25.06 -8.40
C CYS A 194 -11.54 25.57 -9.84
N LYS A 195 -12.57 26.30 -10.29
CA LYS A 195 -12.61 26.94 -11.61
C LYS A 195 -11.43 27.90 -11.88
N ASP A 196 -10.88 28.51 -10.85
CA ASP A 196 -9.86 29.57 -10.92
C ASP A 196 -8.52 29.19 -10.27
N ARG A 197 -8.52 28.27 -9.30
CA ARG A 197 -7.34 27.92 -8.48
C ARG A 197 -7.38 26.48 -8.00
N ILE A 198 -6.23 25.96 -7.58
CA ILE A 198 -6.13 24.69 -6.83
C ILE A 198 -5.64 25.02 -5.43
N ILE A 199 -6.33 24.51 -4.41
CA ILE A 199 -6.03 24.78 -3.00
C ILE A 199 -5.99 23.50 -2.18
N CYS A 200 -5.14 23.46 -1.16
CA CYS A 200 -5.18 22.44 -0.12
C CYS A 200 -5.81 23.04 1.15
N LYS A 201 -6.87 22.42 1.67
CA LYS A 201 -7.61 22.87 2.87
C LYS A 201 -8.14 21.68 3.67
N GLN A 202 -8.38 21.88 4.96
CA GLN A 202 -9.18 20.94 5.73
C GLN A 202 -10.67 21.26 5.53
N ILE A 203 -11.53 20.26 5.42
CA ILE A 203 -12.98 20.49 5.40
C ILE A 203 -13.53 20.27 6.81
N SER A 204 -14.10 21.31 7.42
CA SER A 204 -14.63 21.27 8.79
C SER A 204 -16.16 21.12 8.85
N GLY A 205 -16.86 21.33 7.74
CA GLY A 205 -18.30 21.16 7.66
C GLY A 205 -18.84 21.25 6.24
N TYR A 206 -20.12 20.93 6.09
CA TYR A 206 -20.89 21.08 4.86
C TYR A 206 -22.23 21.74 5.19
N ASP A 207 -22.61 22.74 4.40
CA ASP A 207 -23.88 23.46 4.49
C ASP A 207 -24.78 23.01 3.34
N ASP A 208 -25.84 22.27 3.67
CA ASP A 208 -26.73 21.70 2.67
C ASP A 208 -27.66 22.73 2.00
N GLN A 209 -27.98 23.83 2.69
CA GLN A 209 -28.81 24.89 2.13
C GLN A 209 -28.04 25.68 1.07
N LYS A 210 -26.77 26.00 1.37
CA LYS A 210 -25.89 26.74 0.45
C LYS A 210 -25.17 25.84 -0.56
N LYS A 211 -25.22 24.51 -0.37
CA LYS A 211 -24.44 23.53 -1.14
C LYS A 211 -22.95 23.90 -1.15
N SER A 212 -22.39 24.17 0.04
CA SER A 212 -21.01 24.63 0.21
C SER A 212 -20.25 23.87 1.30
N VAL A 213 -18.94 23.73 1.15
CA VAL A 213 -18.06 23.18 2.18
C VAL A 213 -17.36 24.27 2.96
N ARG A 214 -17.23 24.11 4.28
CA ARG A 214 -16.44 25.00 5.14
C ARG A 214 -14.97 24.60 5.05
N CYS A 215 -14.17 25.46 4.45
CA CYS A 215 -12.73 25.29 4.34
C CYS A 215 -12.02 25.88 5.56
N HIS A 216 -11.24 25.05 6.23
CA HIS A 216 -10.43 25.38 7.40
C HIS A 216 -8.95 25.41 7.07
N ASN A 217 -8.25 26.41 7.63
CA ASN A 217 -6.80 26.52 7.59
C ASN A 217 -6.19 26.05 8.92
N LEU A 218 -5.19 25.16 8.84
CA LEU A 218 -4.44 24.76 10.04
C LEU A 218 -3.59 25.91 10.56
N ASN A 219 -2.98 26.69 9.66
CA ASN A 219 -2.21 27.86 10.01
C ASN A 219 -3.12 28.96 10.57
N LYS A 220 -2.76 29.51 11.74
CA LYS A 220 -3.55 30.49 12.49
C LYS A 220 -3.14 31.94 12.23
N SER A 221 -2.19 32.19 11.33
CA SER A 221 -1.85 33.55 10.95
C SER A 221 -3.06 34.29 10.37
N PRO A 222 -3.23 35.61 10.63
CA PRO A 222 -4.45 36.37 10.29
C PRO A 222 -4.83 36.37 8.81
N GLU A 223 -3.87 36.16 7.91
CA GLU A 223 -4.07 36.06 6.46
C GLU A 223 -4.79 34.77 6.02
N TYR A 224 -4.83 33.74 6.87
CA TYR A 224 -5.46 32.45 6.58
C TYR A 224 -6.78 32.29 7.31
N GLN A 225 -7.82 32.96 6.81
CA GLN A 225 -9.16 32.87 7.38
C GLN A 225 -9.96 31.73 6.76
N ASP A 226 -10.78 31.09 7.58
CA ASP A 226 -11.73 30.08 7.14
C ASP A 226 -12.83 30.70 6.26
N PHE A 227 -13.27 29.97 5.25
CA PHE A 227 -14.26 30.45 4.29
C PHE A 227 -15.20 29.33 3.84
N ASP A 228 -16.37 29.71 3.33
CA ASP A 228 -17.29 28.78 2.67
C ASP A 228 -16.96 28.72 1.19
N LEU A 229 -16.93 27.52 0.63
CA LEU A 229 -16.67 27.28 -0.79
C LEU A 229 -17.85 26.54 -1.43
N PRO A 230 -18.58 27.17 -2.36
CA PRO A 230 -19.66 26.53 -3.11
C PRO A 230 -19.20 25.29 -3.89
N LEU A 231 -19.99 24.21 -3.88
CA LEU A 231 -19.66 22.96 -4.58
C LEU A 231 -19.64 23.09 -6.11
N ASP A 232 -20.32 24.10 -6.66
CA ASP A 232 -20.35 24.38 -8.10
C ASP A 232 -19.06 25.08 -8.59
N GLU A 233 -18.32 25.75 -7.70
CA GLU A 233 -16.99 26.30 -7.98
C GLU A 233 -15.91 25.21 -8.01
N ILE A 234 -16.18 24.06 -7.40
CA ILE A 234 -15.25 22.93 -7.32
C ILE A 234 -15.46 22.01 -8.53
N LEU A 235 -14.41 21.83 -9.31
CA LEU A 235 -14.38 20.95 -10.47
C LEU A 235 -14.02 19.52 -10.08
N GLN A 236 -13.01 19.33 -9.22
CA GLN A 236 -12.59 18.03 -8.71
C GLN A 236 -12.18 18.11 -7.23
N VAL A 237 -12.35 17.00 -6.51
CA VAL A 237 -12.03 16.87 -5.09
C VAL A 237 -11.12 15.67 -4.90
N PHE A 238 -10.03 15.85 -4.16
CA PHE A 238 -9.14 14.76 -3.77
C PHE A 238 -8.88 14.79 -2.26
N LYS A 239 -9.22 13.71 -1.55
CA LYS A 239 -8.86 13.53 -0.13
C LYS A 239 -7.39 13.17 -0.02
N VAL A 240 -6.63 13.92 0.77
CA VAL A 240 -5.19 13.67 0.95
C VAL A 240 -4.98 12.39 1.76
N LEU A 241 -4.28 11.42 1.15
CA LEU A 241 -3.92 10.14 1.75
C LEU A 241 -2.51 10.17 2.35
N LYS A 242 -1.53 10.69 1.60
CA LYS A 242 -0.12 10.78 2.02
C LYS A 242 0.49 12.10 1.55
N LYS A 243 1.61 12.47 2.17
CA LYS A 243 2.41 13.65 1.82
C LYS A 243 3.90 13.30 1.82
N GLN A 244 4.67 14.00 1.00
CA GLN A 244 6.12 13.98 0.91
C GLN A 244 6.61 15.41 1.08
N LEU A 245 7.44 15.62 2.10
CA LEU A 245 8.09 16.89 2.41
C LEU A 245 9.44 16.97 1.72
#